data_AF-A0A417GPW9-F1
#
_entry.id   AF-A0A417GPW9-F1
#
_cell.length_a   1.000
_cell.length_b   1.000
_cell.length_c   1.000
_cell.angle_alpha   90.00
_cell.angle_beta   90.00
_cell.angle_gamma   90.00
#
_symmetry.space_group_name_H-M   'P 1'
#
loop_
_entity.id
_entity.type
_entity.pdbx_description
1 polymer ?
#
loop_
_entity_poly.entity_id
_entity_poly.type
_entity_poly.pdbx_seq_one_letter_code
_entity_poly.pdbx_strand_id
1 'polypeptide(L)'
;MGTLYGYIRVSTREQNGDRQILALKELFIPEKNLFMDTRRSKDLMGTFLSDIVLQVLSFVAENERINIRQRQAEGIAAAKARGIRFGRPPAPLPENFHHLYHQWKNGKITGKTAAKLCGMPLSTFRYRAEIYEKNNFL
;
A
#
# COMPACT_ATOMS: atom_id res chain seq x y z
N MET A 1 4.89 -4.99 37.21
CA MET A 1 6.08 -4.70 36.39
C MET A 1 6.29 -5.91 35.48
N GLY A 2 6.17 -5.77 34.16
CA GLY A 2 6.38 -6.89 33.25
C GLY A 2 7.87 -7.15 33.03
N THR A 3 8.28 -8.42 33.02
CA THR A 3 9.66 -8.80 32.65
C THR A 3 9.84 -8.59 31.15
N LEU A 4 10.82 -7.77 30.76
CA LEU A 4 11.13 -7.49 29.35
C LEU A 4 12.09 -8.57 28.80
N TYR A 5 11.79 -9.07 27.60
CA TYR A 5 12.56 -10.09 26.89
C TYR A 5 12.95 -9.57 25.51
N GLY A 6 14.14 -9.96 25.02
CA GLY A 6 14.66 -9.58 23.72
C GLY A 6 14.93 -10.80 22.85
N TYR A 7 14.57 -10.74 21.56
CA TYR A 7 14.85 -11.80 20.59
C TYR A 7 15.76 -11.26 19.48
N ILE A 8 16.84 -11.98 19.20
CA ILE A 8 17.85 -11.65 18.21
C ILE A 8 17.82 -12.73 17.14
N ARG A 9 17.66 -12.33 15.87
CA ARG A 9 17.58 -13.26 14.74
C ARG A 9 18.73 -13.05 13.77
N VAL A 10 19.50 -14.10 13.53
CA VAL A 10 20.56 -14.14 12.51
C VAL A 10 20.27 -15.29 11.52
N SER A 11 19.43 -14.96 10.55
CA SER A 11 18.96 -15.81 9.46
C SER A 11 19.83 -15.76 8.19
N THR A 12 20.74 -14.80 8.03
CA THR A 12 21.68 -14.78 6.91
C THR A 12 23.10 -14.51 7.42
N ARG A 13 24.13 -14.89 6.66
CA ARG A 13 25.54 -14.68 7.06
C ARG A 13 25.92 -13.19 7.16
N GLU A 14 25.15 -12.33 6.51
CA GLU A 14 25.34 -10.87 6.48
C GLU A 14 24.66 -10.14 7.65
N GLN A 15 23.75 -10.81 8.37
CA GLN A 15 23.11 -10.25 9.54
C GLN A 15 24.09 -10.20 10.72
N ASN A 16 24.33 -9.00 11.24
CA ASN A 16 25.20 -8.77 12.39
C ASN A 16 24.38 -8.84 13.69
N GLY A 17 24.47 -9.99 14.38
CA GLY A 17 23.79 -10.21 15.67
C GLY A 17 24.27 -9.29 16.78
N ASP A 18 25.55 -8.88 16.76
CA ASP A 18 26.16 -8.05 17.81
C ASP A 18 25.52 -6.66 17.90
N ARG A 19 25.14 -6.07 16.76
CA ARG A 19 24.37 -4.80 16.75
C ARG A 19 23.01 -4.94 17.41
N GLN A 20 22.34 -6.09 17.25
CA GLN A 20 21.05 -6.34 17.88
C GLN A 20 21.21 -6.57 19.39
N ILE A 21 22.29 -7.25 19.83
CA ILE A 21 22.62 -7.38 21.26
C ILE A 21 22.82 -6.00 21.90
N LEU A 22 23.63 -5.14 21.26
CA LEU A 22 23.91 -3.78 21.75
C LEU A 22 22.62 -2.97 21.92
N ALA A 23 21.75 -2.97 20.91
CA ALA A 23 20.47 -2.28 20.98
C ALA A 23 19.56 -2.79 22.11
N LEU A 24 19.54 -4.10 22.36
CA LEU A 24 18.72 -4.69 23.43
C LEU A 24 19.32 -4.45 24.83
N LYS A 25 20.65 -4.34 24.93
CA LYS A 25 21.33 -3.93 26.16
C LYS A 25 21.07 -2.46 26.50
N GLU A 26 21.00 -1.58 25.50
CA GLU A 26 20.62 -0.16 25.69
C GLU A 26 19.18 -0.02 26.22
N LEU A 27 18.31 -0.98 25.92
CA LEU A 27 16.96 -1.08 26.48
C LEU A 27 16.92 -1.73 27.88
N PHE A 28 18.07 -1.92 28.52
CA PHE A 28 18.24 -2.52 29.84
C PHE A 28 17.63 -3.92 29.99
N ILE A 29 17.56 -4.68 28.89
CA ILE A 29 17.10 -6.07 28.92
C ILE A 29 18.26 -6.94 29.46
N PRO A 30 18.06 -7.67 30.57
CA PRO A 30 19.10 -8.55 31.12
C PRO A 30 19.54 -9.60 30.10
N GLU A 31 20.84 -9.94 30.04
CA GLU A 31 21.35 -10.94 29.09
C GLU A 31 20.65 -12.30 29.22
N LYS A 32 20.29 -12.69 30.45
CA LYS A 32 19.50 -13.90 30.73
C LYS A 32 18.09 -13.91 30.10
N ASN A 33 17.61 -12.75 29.65
CA ASN A 33 16.33 -12.57 28.97
C ASN A 33 16.50 -12.32 27.45
N LEU A 34 17.73 -12.46 26.93
CA LEU A 34 18.02 -12.35 25.51
C LEU A 34 18.08 -13.74 24.87
N PHE A 35 17.19 -13.99 23.92
CA PHE A 35 17.18 -15.21 23.13
C PHE A 35 17.79 -14.94 21.76
N MET A 36 18.83 -15.68 21.40
CA MET A 36 19.50 -15.52 20.12
C MET A 36 19.34 -16.77 19.27
N ASP A 37 18.69 -16.61 18.13
CA ASP A 37 18.61 -17.63 17.10
C ASP A 37 19.84 -17.48 16.18
N THR A 38 20.88 -18.27 16.47
CA THR A 38 22.02 -18.47 15.57
C THR A 38 22.00 -19.88 15.00
N ARG A 39 22.20 -20.01 13.69
CA ARG A 39 22.38 -21.33 13.04
C ARG A 39 23.67 -22.05 13.43
N ARG A 40 24.45 -21.53 14.39
CA ARG A 40 25.82 -21.97 14.70
C ARG A 40 25.93 -22.97 15.85
N SER A 41 24.90 -23.11 16.69
CA SER A 41 24.84 -24.15 17.71
C SER A 41 23.44 -24.76 17.72
N LYS A 42 23.30 -25.91 17.04
CA LYS A 42 22.05 -26.66 16.97
C LYS A 42 21.95 -27.58 18.18
N ASP A 43 21.49 -27.05 19.29
CA ASP A 43 20.73 -27.88 20.22
C ASP A 43 19.31 -28.04 19.67
N LEU A 44 18.79 -29.26 19.69
CA LEU A 44 17.46 -29.60 19.17
C LEU A 44 16.38 -28.76 19.87
N MET A 45 16.57 -28.52 21.18
CA MET A 45 15.65 -27.73 22.00
C MET A 45 15.66 -26.24 21.64
N GLY A 46 16.83 -25.67 21.33
CA GLY A 46 16.95 -24.27 20.92
C GLY A 46 16.33 -23.98 19.54
N THR A 47 16.48 -24.94 18.62
CA THR A 47 15.86 -24.86 17.29
C THR A 47 14.34 -24.93 17.39
N PHE A 48 13.83 -25.90 18.17
CA PHE A 48 12.40 -26.07 18.40
C PHE A 48 11.74 -24.83 19.03
N LEU A 49 12.38 -24.25 20.07
CA LEU A 49 11.88 -23.03 20.70
C LEU A 49 11.86 -21.85 19.73
N SER A 50 12.91 -21.71 18.90
CA SER A 50 13.00 -20.64 17.90
C SER A 50 11.92 -20.75 16.83
N ASP A 51 11.63 -21.98 16.37
CA ASP A 51 10.57 -22.23 15.38
C ASP A 51 9.19 -21.89 15.93
N ILE A 52 8.89 -22.25 17.20
CA ILE A 52 7.63 -21.87 17.86
C ILE A 52 7.51 -20.36 17.98
N VAL A 53 8.56 -19.68 18.46
CA VAL A 53 8.54 -18.22 18.62
C VAL A 53 8.31 -17.55 17.27
N LEU A 54 8.98 -18.02 16.21
CA LEU A 54 8.78 -17.49 14.87
C LEU A 54 7.35 -17.72 14.36
N GLN A 55 6.77 -18.89 14.62
CA GLN A 55 5.39 -19.20 14.22
C GLN A 55 4.38 -18.30 14.93
N VAL A 56 4.55 -18.07 16.23
CA VAL A 56 3.69 -17.16 17.01
C VAL A 56 3.83 -15.72 16.50
N LEU A 57 5.05 -15.23 16.28
CA LEU A 57 5.27 -13.87 15.75
C LEU A 57 4.69 -13.71 14.35
N SER A 58 4.81 -14.72 13.50
CA SER A 58 4.23 -14.72 12.15
C SER A 58 2.70 -14.67 12.20
N PHE A 59 2.09 -15.42 13.11
CA PHE A 59 0.65 -15.38 13.35
C PHE A 59 0.19 -13.99 13.84
N VAL A 60 0.88 -13.40 14.81
CA VAL A 60 0.56 -12.06 15.31
C VAL A 60 0.66 -11.01 14.19
N ALA A 61 1.72 -11.08 13.38
CA ALA A 61 1.90 -10.16 12.26
C ALA A 61 0.79 -10.27 11.21
N GLU A 62 0.36 -11.50 10.88
CA GLU A 62 -0.74 -11.69 9.92
C GLU A 62 -2.08 -11.19 10.48
N ASN A 63 -2.37 -11.44 11.76
CA ASN A 63 -3.57 -10.90 12.39
C ASN A 63 -3.61 -9.37 12.39
N GLU A 64 -2.49 -8.71 12.72
CA GLU A 64 -2.44 -7.25 12.70
C GLU A 64 -2.63 -6.70 11.28
N ARG A 65 -2.06 -7.38 10.26
CA ARG A 65 -2.28 -7.02 8.86
C ARG A 65 -3.75 -7.11 8.45
N ILE A 66 -4.45 -8.15 8.88
CA ILE A 66 -5.89 -8.32 8.64
C ILE A 66 -6.67 -7.20 9.33
N ASN A 67 -6.37 -6.92 10.60
CA ASN A 67 -7.03 -5.86 11.37
C ASN A 67 -6.84 -4.47 10.76
N ILE A 68 -5.65 -4.15 10.25
CA ILE A 68 -5.37 -2.88 9.57
C ILE A 68 -6.21 -2.77 8.29
N ARG A 69 -6.26 -3.82 7.48
CA ARG A 69 -7.06 -3.84 6.24
C ARG A 69 -8.54 -3.69 6.51
N GLN A 70 -9.06 -4.38 7.54
CA GLN A 70 -10.44 -4.27 7.93
C GLN A 70 -10.79 -2.83 8.34
N ARG A 71 -10.01 -2.24 9.25
CA ARG A 71 -10.21 -0.85 9.69
C ARG A 71 -10.10 0.15 8.53
N GLN A 72 -9.16 -0.07 7.61
CA GLN A 72 -9.02 0.76 6.41
C GLN A 72 -10.28 0.66 5.53
N ALA A 73 -10.81 -0.55 5.32
CA ALA A 73 -12.02 -0.75 4.53
C ALA A 73 -13.24 -0.08 5.17
N GLU A 74 -13.40 -0.21 6.48
CA GLU A 74 -14.44 0.46 7.27
C GLU A 74 -14.32 2.00 7.15
N GLY A 75 -13.11 2.54 7.28
CA GLY A 75 -12.84 3.97 7.13
C GLY A 75 -13.15 4.50 5.73
N ILE A 76 -12.78 3.75 4.68
CA ILE A 76 -13.13 4.08 3.29
C ILE A 76 -14.64 4.05 3.07
N ALA A 77 -15.34 3.05 3.63
CA ALA A 77 -16.79 2.94 3.53
C ALA A 77 -17.49 4.13 4.20
N ALA A 78 -17.07 4.50 5.41
CA ALA A 78 -17.60 5.68 6.12
C ALA A 78 -17.31 6.99 5.37
N ALA A 79 -16.13 7.14 4.77
CA ALA A 79 -15.79 8.30 3.95
C ALA A 79 -16.65 8.38 2.67
N LYS A 80 -16.87 7.26 1.98
CA LYS A 80 -17.77 7.18 0.81
C LYS A 80 -19.21 7.52 1.21
N ALA A 81 -19.70 7.04 2.36
CA ALA A 81 -21.03 7.36 2.87
C ALA A 81 -21.21 8.86 3.18
N ARG A 82 -20.14 9.53 3.63
CA ARG A 82 -20.10 11.00 3.78
C ARG A 82 -19.96 11.75 2.45
N GLY A 83 -19.90 11.06 1.31
CA GLY A 83 -19.75 11.67 -0.01
C GLY A 83 -18.32 12.15 -0.32
N ILE A 84 -17.31 11.73 0.44
CA ILE A 84 -15.92 12.10 0.17
C ILE A 84 -15.50 11.46 -1.17
N ARG A 85 -15.14 12.31 -2.13
CA ARG A 85 -14.62 11.87 -3.42
C ARG A 85 -13.19 11.36 -3.28
N PHE A 86 -12.97 10.11 -3.66
CA PHE A 86 -11.64 9.50 -3.72
C PHE A 86 -10.98 9.67 -5.09
N GLY A 87 -9.66 9.52 -5.10
CA GLY A 87 -8.84 9.55 -6.30
C GLY A 87 -8.46 10.97 -6.74
N ARG A 88 -7.71 11.04 -7.84
CA ARG A 88 -7.24 12.31 -8.39
C ARG A 88 -8.42 13.14 -8.94
N PRO A 89 -8.53 14.43 -8.61
CA PRO A 89 -9.50 15.31 -9.25
C PRO A 89 -9.29 15.36 -10.77
N PRO A 90 -10.37 15.37 -11.58
CA PRO A 90 -10.27 15.42 -13.02
C PRO A 90 -9.81 16.82 -13.40
N ALA A 91 -8.81 16.92 -14.28
CA ALA A 91 -8.42 18.20 -14.85
C ALA A 91 -9.64 18.88 -15.53
N PRO A 92 -9.74 20.22 -15.53
CA PRO A 92 -10.78 20.91 -16.26
C PRO A 92 -10.73 20.55 -17.75
N LEU A 93 -11.89 20.61 -18.41
CA LEU A 93 -11.92 20.46 -19.87
C LEU A 93 -11.26 21.69 -20.51
N PRO A 94 -10.48 21.51 -21.60
CA PRO A 94 -10.01 22.62 -22.40
C PRO A 94 -11.18 23.46 -22.94
N GLU A 95 -11.00 24.77 -23.07
CA GLU A 95 -12.04 25.69 -23.54
C GLU A 95 -12.54 25.35 -24.95
N ASN A 96 -11.65 24.85 -25.82
CA ASN A 96 -11.97 24.41 -27.18
C ASN A 96 -12.68 23.05 -27.26
N PHE A 97 -12.85 22.35 -26.13
CA PHE A 97 -13.36 20.96 -26.11
C PHE A 97 -14.79 20.86 -26.64
N HIS A 98 -15.68 21.79 -26.25
CA HIS A 98 -17.08 21.80 -26.68
C HIS A 98 -17.21 21.83 -28.21
N HIS A 99 -16.55 22.80 -28.83
CA HIS A 99 -16.54 22.95 -30.28
C HIS A 99 -15.96 21.72 -31.00
N LEU A 100 -14.83 21.19 -30.51
CA LEU A 100 -14.17 20.03 -31.11
C LEU A 100 -14.98 18.73 -30.93
N TYR A 101 -15.71 18.58 -29.81
CA TYR A 101 -16.64 17.48 -29.60
C TYR A 101 -17.73 17.49 -30.66
N HIS A 102 -18.39 18.63 -30.92
CA HIS A 102 -19.43 18.72 -31.94
C HIS A 102 -18.90 18.49 -33.35
N GLN A 103 -17.72 19.01 -33.69
CA GLN A 103 -17.10 18.73 -34.99
C GLN A 103 -16.82 17.23 -35.17
N TRP A 104 -16.33 16.55 -34.13
CA TRP A 104 -16.09 15.12 -34.17
C TRP A 104 -17.40 14.32 -34.24
N LYS A 105 -18.42 14.66 -33.43
CA LYS A 105 -19.73 14.00 -33.41
C LYS A 105 -20.45 14.09 -34.76
N ASN A 106 -20.30 15.22 -35.44
CA ASN A 106 -20.85 15.45 -36.78
C ASN A 106 -19.97 14.89 -37.91
N GLY A 107 -18.91 14.15 -37.60
CA GLY A 107 -18.03 13.52 -38.60
C GLY A 107 -17.09 14.46 -39.36
N LYS A 108 -17.00 15.74 -38.99
CA LYS A 108 -16.15 16.75 -39.67
C LYS A 108 -14.65 16.53 -39.41
N ILE A 109 -14.30 15.99 -38.24
CA ILE A 109 -12.92 15.67 -37.87
C ILE A 109 -12.83 14.28 -37.28
N THR A 110 -11.66 13.65 -37.39
CA THR A 110 -11.40 12.37 -36.73
C THR A 110 -11.16 12.56 -35.24
N GLY A 111 -11.45 11.54 -34.43
CA GLY A 111 -11.16 11.58 -32.99
C GLY A 111 -9.67 11.76 -32.67
N LYS A 112 -8.76 11.27 -33.53
CA LYS A 112 -7.31 11.51 -33.38
C LYS A 112 -6.98 13.00 -33.53
N THR A 113 -7.58 13.66 -34.52
CA THR A 113 -7.40 15.09 -34.75
C THR A 113 -7.98 15.91 -33.59
N ALA A 114 -9.20 15.59 -33.14
CA ALA A 114 -9.84 16.27 -32.01
C ALA A 114 -9.02 16.16 -30.72
N ALA A 115 -8.50 14.97 -30.41
CA ALA A 115 -7.64 14.74 -29.25
C ALA A 115 -6.34 15.56 -29.30
N LYS A 116 -5.69 15.59 -30.47
CA LYS A 116 -4.47 16.39 -30.70
C LYS A 116 -4.73 17.88 -30.48
N LEU A 117 -5.83 18.41 -31.02
CA LEU A 117 -6.23 19.82 -30.85
C LEU A 117 -6.61 20.17 -29.41
N CYS A 118 -7.12 19.20 -28.64
CA CYS A 118 -7.39 19.36 -27.22
C CYS A 118 -6.13 19.19 -26.34
N GLY A 119 -4.97 18.88 -26.91
CA GLY A 119 -3.74 18.65 -26.15
C GLY A 119 -3.78 17.42 -25.24
N MET A 120 -4.59 16.41 -25.56
CA MET A 120 -4.74 15.21 -24.72
C MET A 120 -4.67 13.90 -25.52
N PRO A 121 -4.34 12.76 -24.88
CA PRO A 121 -4.37 11.46 -25.53
C PRO A 121 -5.75 11.09 -26.09
N LEU A 122 -5.78 10.29 -27.15
CA LEU A 122 -7.04 9.83 -27.78
C LEU A 122 -7.96 9.10 -26.80
N SER A 123 -7.40 8.27 -25.91
CA SER A 123 -8.16 7.56 -24.88
C SER A 123 -8.83 8.54 -23.90
N THR A 124 -8.10 9.56 -23.45
CA THR A 124 -8.63 10.62 -22.59
C THR A 124 -9.72 11.40 -23.29
N PHE A 125 -9.54 11.76 -24.56
CA PHE A 125 -10.56 12.46 -25.34
C PHE A 125 -11.85 11.64 -25.43
N ARG A 126 -11.77 10.35 -25.80
CA ARG A 126 -12.95 9.47 -25.90
C ARG A 126 -13.67 9.30 -24.56
N TYR A 127 -12.93 9.07 -23.49
CA TYR A 127 -13.49 8.98 -22.14
C TYR A 127 -14.19 10.28 -21.71
N ARG A 128 -13.55 11.44 -21.96
CA ARG A 128 -14.12 12.75 -21.66
C ARG A 128 -15.35 13.04 -22.51
N ALA A 129 -15.36 12.63 -23.78
CA ALA A 129 -16.48 12.81 -24.69
C ALA A 129 -17.71 12.00 -24.25
N GLU A 130 -17.51 10.77 -23.75
CA GLU A 130 -18.60 9.96 -23.19
C GLU A 130 -19.22 10.60 -21.94
N ILE A 131 -18.39 11.11 -21.04
CA ILE A 131 -18.85 11.83 -19.84
C ILE A 131 -19.57 13.12 -20.23
N TYR A 132 -19.01 13.86 -21.19
CA TYR A 132 -19.59 15.10 -21.68
C TYR A 132 -20.98 14.86 -22.26
N GLU A 133 -21.16 13.80 -23.05
CA GLU A 133 -22.45 13.40 -23.60
C GLU A 133 -23.46 13.07 -22.49
N LYS A 134 -23.06 12.23 -21.52
CA LYS A 134 -23.93 11.85 -20.38
C LYS A 134 -24.38 13.05 -19.53
N ASN A 135 -23.49 14.03 -19.32
CA ASN A 135 -23.81 15.23 -18.54
C ASN A 135 -24.68 16.25 -19.30
N ASN A 136 -24.72 16.18 -20.63
CA ASN A 136 -25.46 17.13 -21.46
C ASN A 136 -26.86 16.61 -21.88
N PHE A 137 -27.18 15.36 -21.52
CA PHE A 137 -28.49 14.69 -21.71
C PHE A 137 -29.25 14.46 -20.39
N LEU A 138 -28.75 15.01 -19.27
CA LEU A 138 -29.43 15.16 -17.97
C LEU A 138 -29.65 16.65 -17.70
#